data_AF-A0A4Q3F5X2-F1
#
_entry.id   AF-A0A4Q3F5X2-F1
#
_cell.length_a   1.000
_cell.length_b   1.000
_cell.length_c   1.000
_cell.angle_alpha   90.00
_cell.angle_beta   90.00
_cell.angle_gamma   90.00
#
_symmetry.space_group_name_H-M   'P 1'
#
loop_
_entity.id
_entity.type
_entity.pdbx_description
1 polymer ?
#
loop_
_entity_poly.entity_id
_entity_poly.type
_entity_poly.pdbx_seq_one_letter_code
_entity_poly.pdbx_strand_id
1 'polypeptide(L)' 'MSGNYKDEVRVKHVLDAINQLVNISANKNFEKLKSDIIYQLASIKLLEIIGEASNHISTSTKDKFPDNPKFESSV' A
#
# COMPACT_ATOMS: atom_id res chain seq x y z
N MET A 1 -14.82 16.93 -10.28
CA MET A 1 -13.72 16.06 -10.78
C MET A 1 -14.23 14.62 -10.78
N SER A 2 -14.21 13.93 -11.93
CA SER A 2 -14.85 12.62 -12.11
C SER A 2 -14.20 11.54 -11.22
N GLY A 3 -14.97 10.53 -10.82
CA GLY A 3 -14.52 9.48 -9.89
C GLY A 3 -13.24 8.75 -10.32
N ASN A 4 -12.96 8.65 -11.62
CA ASN A 4 -11.79 7.96 -12.16
C ASN A 4 -10.46 8.64 -11.79
N TYR A 5 -10.39 9.97 -11.81
CA TYR A 5 -9.13 10.69 -11.51
C TYR A 5 -8.70 10.49 -10.05
N LYS A 6 -9.67 10.44 -9.12
CA LYS A 6 -9.36 10.21 -7.70
C LYS A 6 -8.81 8.81 -7.44
N ASP A 7 -9.33 7.82 -8.16
CA ASP A 7 -8.85 6.44 -8.04
C ASP A 7 -7.45 6.27 -8.64
N GLU A 8 -7.17 6.93 -9.77
CA GLU A 8 -5.83 6.96 -10.36
C GLU A 8 -4.78 7.51 -9.38
N VAL A 9 -5.08 8.63 -8.72
CA VAL A 9 -4.20 9.22 -7.69
C VAL A 9 -3.98 8.25 -6.53
N ARG A 10 -5.02 7.54 -6.09
CA ARG A 10 -4.89 6.54 -4.99
C ARG A 10 -4.04 5.35 -5.40
N VAL A 11 -4.26 4.80 -6.60
CA VAL A 11 -3.44 3.72 -7.15
C VAL A 11 -1.98 4.16 -7.24
N LYS A 12 -1.73 5.40 -7.66
CA LYS A 12 -0.39 5.97 -7.69
C LYS A 12 0.23 6.05 -6.30
N HIS A 13 -0.49 6.52 -5.28
CA HIS A 13 0.01 6.54 -3.90
C HIS A 13 0.35 5.15 -3.38
N VAL A 14 -0.48 4.14 -3.67
CA VAL A 14 -0.21 2.75 -3.31
C VAL A 14 1.08 2.28 -3.97
N LEU A 15 1.22 2.48 -5.29
CA LEU A 15 2.40 2.06 -6.03
C LEU A 15 3.68 2.74 -5.55
N ASP A 16 3.64 4.05 -5.32
CA ASP A 16 4.76 4.83 -4.82
C ASP A 16 5.20 4.35 -3.42
N ALA A 17 4.24 4.04 -2.54
CA ALA A 17 4.52 3.53 -1.20
C ALA A 17 5.09 2.10 -1.23
N ILE A 18 4.57 1.22 -2.10
CA ILE A 18 5.12 -0.14 -2.30
C ILE A 18 6.56 -0.05 -2.80
N ASN A 19 6.83 0.77 -3.81
CA ASN A 19 8.18 0.94 -4.35
C ASN A 19 9.16 1.46 -3.29
N GLN A 20 8.73 2.42 -2.47
CA GLN A 20 9.53 2.88 -1.34
C GLN A 20 9.78 1.77 -0.32
N LEU A 21 8.76 0.98 0.03
CA LEU A 21 8.89 -0.12 0.99
C LEU A 21 9.88 -1.19 0.49
N VAL A 22 9.80 -1.55 -0.79
CA VAL A 22 10.74 -2.46 -1.45
C VAL A 22 12.15 -1.88 -1.44
N ASN A 23 12.31 -0.59 -1.76
CA ASN A 23 13.63 0.05 -1.77
C ASN A 23 14.27 0.13 -0.38
N ILE A 24 13.52 0.50 0.65
CA ILE A 24 14.08 0.59 2.02
C ILE A 24 14.33 -0.79 2.63
N SER A 25 13.67 -1.83 2.13
CA SER A 25 13.88 -3.22 2.55
C SER A 25 14.97 -3.94 1.77
N ALA A 26 15.38 -3.40 0.62
CA ALA A 26 16.47 -3.95 -0.17
C ALA A 26 17.72 -4.12 0.70
N ASN A 27 18.28 -5.33 0.69
CA ASN A 27 19.46 -5.73 1.48
C ASN A 27 19.29 -5.70 3.01
N LYS A 28 18.06 -5.62 3.52
CA LYS A 28 17.76 -5.76 4.95
C LYS A 28 17.03 -7.06 5.20
N ASN A 29 17.44 -7.76 6.25
CA ASN A 29 16.73 -8.94 6.74
C ASN A 29 15.76 -8.54 7.87
N PHE A 30 15.01 -9.52 8.35
CA PHE A 30 14.03 -9.33 9.42
C PHE A 30 14.67 -8.90 10.75
N GLU A 31 15.89 -9.36 11.05
CA GLU A 31 16.61 -8.93 12.25
C GLU A 31 16.92 -7.43 12.22
N LYS A 32 17.29 -6.91 11.04
CA LYS A 32 17.48 -5.46 10.86
C LYS A 32 16.19 -4.68 11.05
N LEU A 33 15.03 -5.23 10.66
CA LEU A 33 13.73 -4.63 10.98
C LEU A 33 13.52 -4.58 12.49
N LYS A 34 13.75 -5.68 13.22
CA LYS A 34 13.58 -5.73 14.68
C LYS A 34 14.50 -4.79 15.46
N SER A 35 15.73 -4.57 14.98
CA SER A 35 16.73 -3.80 15.71
C SER A 35 16.78 -2.31 15.36
N ASP A 36 16.06 -1.87 14.33
CA ASP A 36 16.16 -0.50 13.80
C ASP A 36 14.78 0.20 13.85
N ILE A 37 14.59 1.06 14.84
CA ILE A 37 13.32 1.77 15.06
C ILE A 37 12.93 2.67 13.89
N ILE A 38 13.91 3.27 13.20
CA ILE A 38 13.64 4.13 12.04
C ILE A 38 13.09 3.26 10.91
N TYR A 39 13.69 2.09 10.68
CA TYR A 39 13.21 1.16 9.67
C TYR A 39 11.81 0.62 10.00
N GLN A 40 11.51 0.33 11.27
CA GLN A 40 10.16 -0.05 11.69
C GLN A 40 9.14 1.04 11.42
N LEU A 41 9.40 2.25 11.91
CA LEU A 41 8.47 3.38 11.76
C LEU A 41 8.24 3.73 10.30
N ALA A 42 9.30 3.71 9.47
CA ALA A 42 9.17 3.91 8.03
C ALA A 42 8.32 2.81 7.36
N SER A 43 8.55 1.54 7.72
CA SER A 43 7.80 0.41 7.16
C SER A 43 6.32 0.46 7.55
N ILE A 44 6.02 0.75 8.82
CA ILE A 44 4.66 0.94 9.33
C ILE A 44 3.99 2.09 8.56
N LYS A 45 4.67 3.22 8.40
CA LYS A 45 4.07 4.38 7.72
C LYS A 45 3.72 4.10 6.26
N LEU A 46 4.59 3.37 5.55
CA LEU A 46 4.34 2.99 4.16
C LEU A 46 3.17 2.01 4.07
N LEU A 47 3.05 1.06 5.01
CA LEU A 47 1.90 0.15 5.08
C LEU A 47 0.58 0.88 5.40
N GLU A 48 0.60 1.89 6.28
CA GLU A 48 -0.56 2.75 6.54
C GLU A 48 -1.02 3.48 5.27
N ILE A 49 -0.08 4.09 4.53
CA ILE A 49 -0.39 4.80 3.27
C ILE A 49 -1.00 3.84 2.24
N ILE A 50 -0.44 2.64 2.10
CA ILE A 50 -0.96 1.58 1.23
C ILE A 50 -2.39 1.23 1.63
N GLY A 51 -2.63 0.95 2.91
CA GLY A 51 -3.94 0.55 3.43
C GLY A 51 -4.99 1.65 3.24
N GLU A 52 -4.68 2.88 3.60
CA GLU A 52 -5.59 4.02 3.49
C GLU A 52 -5.96 4.30 2.04
N ALA A 53 -4.97 4.41 1.15
CA ALA A 53 -5.22 4.66 -0.26
C ALA A 53 -6.03 3.53 -0.90
N SER A 54 -5.71 2.27 -0.59
CA SER A 54 -6.42 1.08 -1.10
C SER A 54 -7.87 1.00 -0.63
N ASN A 55 -8.14 1.36 0.63
CA ASN A 55 -9.49 1.36 1.18
C ASN A 55 -10.41 2.34 0.44
N HIS A 56 -9.85 3.45 -0.05
CA HIS A 56 -10.60 4.49 -0.75
C HIS A 56 -10.70 4.33 -2.28
N ILE A 57 -10.10 3.29 -2.88
CA ILE A 57 -10.33 2.95 -4.29
C ILE A 57 -11.75 2.40 -4.45
N SER A 58 -12.49 2.91 -5.44
CA SER A 58 -13.89 2.49 -5.67
C SER A 58 -14.00 1.01 -6.05
N THR A 59 -15.15 0.41 -5.73
CA THR A 59 -15.49 -0.96 -6.13
C THR A 59 -15.49 -1.13 -7.64
N SER A 60 -16.04 -0.17 -8.39
CA SER A 60 -16.05 -0.21 -9.86
C SER A 60 -14.65 -0.20 -10.48
N THR A 61 -13.66 0.40 -9.82
CA THR A 61 -12.25 0.30 -10.21
C THR A 61 -11.66 -1.06 -9.82
N LYS A 62 -11.96 -1.57 -8.61
CA LYS A 62 -11.50 -2.90 -8.14
C LYS A 62 -12.03 -4.04 -9.02
N ASP A 63 -13.29 -3.97 -9.41
CA ASP A 63 -13.97 -5.01 -10.22
C ASP A 63 -13.44 -5.10 -11.65
N LYS A 64 -12.70 -4.09 -12.14
CA LYS A 64 -11.96 -4.17 -13.41
C LYS A 64 -10.74 -5.09 -13.34
N PHE A 65 -10.31 -5.47 -12.14
CA PHE A 65 -9.13 -6.31 -11.89
C PHE A 65 -9.52 -7.52 -11.01
N PRO A 66 -10.24 -8.51 -11.56
CA PRO A 66 -10.82 -9.62 -10.80
C PRO A 66 -9.80 -10.57 -10.15
N ASP A 67 -8.55 -10.58 -10.62
CA ASP A 67 -7.45 -11.38 -10.04
C ASP A 67 -6.85 -10.75 -8.77
N ASN A 68 -7.30 -9.58 -8.35
CA ASN A 68 -6.85 -8.98 -7.10
C ASN A 68 -7.42 -9.79 -5.91
N PRO A 69 -6.60 -10.32 -4.99
CA PRO A 69 -7.11 -11.00 -3.80
C PRO A 69 -8.05 -10.06 -3.06
N LYS A 70 -9.34 -10.43 -3.00
CA LYS A 70 -10.32 -9.70 -2.20
C LYS A 70 -9.92 -9.87 -0.74
N PHE A 71 -9.29 -8.85 -0.17
CA PHE A 71 -9.14 -8.74 1.27
C PHE A 71 -10.53 -8.47 1.85
N GLU A 72 -11.33 -9.53 2.00
CA GLU A 72 -12.55 -9.46 2.78
C GLU A 72 -12.14 -9.29 4.24
N SER A 73 -12.31 -8.07 4.77
CA SER A 73 -12.32 -7.85 6.20
C SER A 73 -13.50 -8.63 6.78
N SER A 74 -13.23 -9.86 7.21
CA SER A 74 -14.11 -10.60 8.10
C SER A 74 -14.13 -9.85 9.43
N VAL A 75 -15.19 -9.07 9.63
CA VAL A 75 -15.65 -8.64 10.96
C VAL A 75 -16.66 -9.65 11.43
#